data_AF-A0A3E1KJ14-F1
#
_entry.id   AF-A0A3E1KJ14-F1
#
_cell.length_a   1.000
_cell.length_b   1.000
_cell.length_c   1.000
_cell.angle_alpha   90.00
_cell.angle_beta   90.00
_cell.angle_gamma   90.00
#
_symmetry.space_group_name_H-M   'P 1'
#
loop_
_entity.id
_entity.type
_entity.pdbx_description
1 polymer ?
#
loop_
_entity_poly.entity_id
_entity_poly.type
_entity_poly.pdbx_seq_one_letter_code
_entity_poly.pdbx_strand_id
1 'polypeptide(L)'
;MAFAITETIGVAAALFPRGWLSLYGSDATMLQTGTLYLQTVGPFYRFLGMGLAMYFAWQGAGRLRWPIGAAVLRLVIAAGIGIVAIRLGGGLHQVYLAQSAALLVSGVGITLAIAAGSLFGRPGWPRRTADAVVDA
;
A
#
# COMPACT_ATOMS: atom_id res chain seq x y z
N MET A 1 -11.47 -8.01 -2.48
CA MET A 1 -10.78 -9.29 -2.20
C MET A 1 -9.34 -9.08 -1.76
N ALA A 2 -8.49 -8.41 -2.55
CA ALA A 2 -7.06 -8.20 -2.21
C ALA A 2 -6.83 -7.59 -0.80
N PHE A 3 -7.61 -6.58 -0.42
CA PHE A 3 -7.55 -5.98 0.92
C PHE A 3 -7.80 -7.01 2.04
N ALA A 4 -8.92 -7.74 1.98
CA ALA A 4 -9.29 -8.72 3.01
C ALA A 4 -8.29 -9.88 3.09
N ILE A 5 -7.81 -10.38 1.95
CA ILE A 5 -6.81 -11.46 1.90
C ILE A 5 -5.51 -11.01 2.57
N THR A 6 -5.01 -9.84 2.20
CA THR A 6 -3.75 -9.32 2.75
C THR A 6 -3.86 -8.86 4.20
N GLU A 7 -5.04 -8.39 4.63
CA GLU A 7 -5.34 -8.15 6.04
C GLU A 7 -5.31 -9.45 6.84
N THR A 8 -5.96 -10.50 6.34
CA THR A 8 -6.00 -11.82 7.01
C THR A 8 -4.58 -12.38 7.15
N ILE A 9 -3.79 -12.33 6.08
CA ILE A 9 -2.38 -12.76 6.11
C ILE A 9 -1.56 -11.90 7.10
N GLY A 10 -1.72 -10.57 7.05
CA GLY A 10 -1.01 -9.64 7.92
C GLY A 10 -1.33 -9.84 9.40
N VAL A 11 -2.61 -10.04 9.73
CA VAL A 11 -3.07 -10.33 11.10
C VAL A 11 -2.59 -11.71 11.55
N ALA A 12 -2.66 -12.74 10.70
CA ALA A 12 -2.13 -14.06 11.03
C ALA A 12 -0.62 -14.02 11.31
N ALA A 13 0.14 -13.25 10.52
CA ALA A 13 1.56 -13.04 10.73
C ALA A 13 1.87 -12.22 12.01
N ALA A 14 1.01 -11.25 12.35
CA ALA A 14 1.14 -10.47 13.58
C ALA A 14 0.80 -11.29 14.85
N LEU A 15 -0.15 -12.22 14.76
CA LEU A 15 -0.54 -13.11 15.86
C LEU A 15 0.46 -14.25 16.08
N PHE A 16 1.01 -14.82 15.00
CA PHE A 16 1.93 -15.97 15.07
C PHE A 16 3.31 -15.68 14.44
N PRO A 17 4.01 -14.60 14.82
CA PRO A 17 5.22 -14.15 14.12
C PRO A 17 6.35 -15.17 14.18
N ARG A 18 6.54 -15.82 15.34
CA ARG A 18 7.61 -16.81 15.51
C ARG A 18 7.46 -18.03 14.60
N GLY A 19 6.23 -18.50 14.38
CA GLY A 19 5.99 -19.66 13.51
C GLY A 19 6.37 -19.39 12.06
N TRP A 20 6.18 -18.14 11.59
CA TRP A 20 6.65 -17.71 10.27
C TRP A 20 8.16 -17.50 10.22
N LEU A 21 8.72 -16.81 11.21
CA LEU A 21 10.13 -16.44 11.21
C LEU A 21 11.07 -17.64 11.40
N SER A 22 10.65 -18.65 12.18
CA SER A 22 11.44 -19.87 12.39
C SER A 22 11.64 -20.70 11.13
N LEU A 23 10.85 -20.47 10.07
CA LEU A 23 11.05 -21.09 8.77
C LEU A 23 12.29 -20.56 8.05
N TYR A 24 12.73 -19.34 8.38
CA TYR A 24 13.85 -18.67 7.72
C TYR A 24 15.16 -18.73 8.52
N GLY A 25 15.07 -18.93 9.84
CA GLY A 25 16.24 -19.00 10.69
C GLY A 25 15.91 -19.10 12.18
N SER A 26 16.92 -19.38 12.98
CA SER A 26 16.81 -19.63 14.43
C SER A 26 17.60 -18.63 15.29
N ASP A 27 18.19 -17.59 14.70
CA ASP A 27 18.91 -16.57 15.45
C ASP A 27 17.96 -15.73 16.32
N ALA A 28 18.33 -15.53 17.59
CA ALA A 28 17.48 -14.85 18.56
C ALA A 28 17.24 -13.37 18.20
N THR A 29 18.26 -12.69 17.67
CA THR A 29 18.19 -11.28 17.26
C THR A 29 17.29 -11.11 16.05
N MET A 30 17.42 -12.01 15.07
CA MET A 30 16.54 -12.10 13.90
C MET A 30 15.09 -12.30 14.31
N LEU A 31 14.80 -13.27 15.19
CA LEU A 31 13.44 -13.58 15.64
C LEU A 31 12.83 -12.42 16.42
N GLN A 32 13.58 -11.77 17.29
CA GLN A 32 13.10 -10.62 18.06
C GLN A 32 12.78 -9.43 17.15
N THR A 33 13.70 -9.11 16.23
CA THR A 33 13.55 -8.03 15.26
C THR A 33 12.37 -8.27 14.32
N GLY A 34 12.28 -9.48 13.76
CA GLY A 34 11.18 -9.88 12.88
C GLY A 34 9.83 -9.90 13.59
N THR A 35 9.79 -10.32 14.86
CA THR A 35 8.55 -10.32 15.65
C THR A 35 8.02 -8.90 15.81
N LEU A 36 8.90 -7.97 16.17
CA LEU A 36 8.55 -6.56 16.30
C LEU A 36 8.05 -5.99 14.97
N TYR A 37 8.71 -6.32 13.86
CA TYR A 37 8.28 -5.89 12.53
C TYR A 37 6.89 -6.42 12.17
N LEU A 38 6.63 -7.71 12.33
CA LEU A 38 5.35 -8.33 11.96
C LEU A 38 4.19 -7.82 12.83
N GLN A 39 4.42 -7.60 14.13
CA GLN A 39 3.41 -7.05 15.02
C GLN A 39 3.07 -5.59 14.68
N THR A 40 4.08 -4.78 14.35
CA THR A 40 3.87 -3.36 14.05
C THR A 40 3.34 -3.13 12.64
N VAL A 41 3.92 -3.78 11.63
CA VAL A 41 3.64 -3.51 10.21
C VAL A 41 2.60 -4.48 9.63
N GLY A 42 2.52 -5.72 10.12
CA GLY A 42 1.62 -6.75 9.61
C GLY A 42 0.15 -6.31 9.49
N PRO A 43 -0.45 -5.65 10.51
CA PRO A 43 -1.83 -5.15 10.43
C PRO A 43 -2.09 -4.11 9.33
N PHE A 44 -1.04 -3.52 8.75
CA PHE A 44 -1.11 -2.53 7.67
C PHE A 44 -0.90 -3.13 6.27
N TYR A 45 -0.63 -4.43 6.16
CA TYR A 45 -0.44 -5.12 4.87
C TYR A 45 -1.69 -5.10 3.98
N ARG A 46 -2.87 -4.87 4.55
CA ARG A 46 -4.11 -4.61 3.81
C ARG A 46 -3.96 -3.50 2.75
N PHE A 47 -3.23 -2.44 3.09
CA PHE A 47 -3.00 -1.29 2.20
C PHE A 47 -1.96 -1.60 1.13
N LEU A 48 -1.00 -2.49 1.44
CA LEU A 48 -0.04 -2.97 0.47
C LEU A 48 -0.74 -3.78 -0.63
N GLY A 49 -1.55 -4.77 -0.25
CA GLY A 49 -2.30 -5.61 -1.19
C GLY A 49 -3.29 -4.81 -2.03
N MET A 50 -4.03 -3.90 -1.41
CA MET A 50 -4.91 -2.98 -2.11
C MET A 50 -4.14 -2.09 -3.10
N GLY A 51 -3.00 -1.53 -2.68
CA GLY A 51 -2.16 -0.68 -3.52
C GLY A 51 -1.66 -1.40 -4.78
N LEU A 52 -1.21 -2.65 -4.64
CA LEU A 52 -0.78 -3.51 -5.75
C LEU A 52 -1.94 -3.83 -6.71
N ALA A 53 -3.10 -4.23 -6.19
CA ALA A 53 -4.26 -4.52 -7.03
C ALA A 53 -4.70 -3.29 -7.82
N MET A 54 -4.71 -2.12 -7.19
CA MET A 54 -5.08 -0.87 -7.84
C MET A 54 -4.02 -0.39 -8.82
N TYR A 55 -2.74 -0.61 -8.53
CA TYR A 55 -1.64 -0.33 -9.46
C TYR A 55 -1.86 -1.04 -10.79
N PHE A 56 -2.16 -2.34 -10.77
CA PHE A 56 -2.47 -3.10 -11.98
C PHE A 56 -3.77 -2.64 -12.66
N ALA A 57 -4.81 -2.29 -11.90
CA ALA A 57 -6.04 -1.73 -12.47
C ALA A 57 -5.77 -0.42 -13.24
N TRP A 58 -4.97 0.48 -12.67
CA TRP A 58 -4.56 1.72 -13.32
C TRP A 58 -3.60 1.52 -14.49
N GLN A 59 -2.73 0.50 -14.44
CA GLN A 59 -1.91 0.10 -15.58
C GLN A 59 -2.78 -0.33 -16.76
N GLY A 60 -3.80 -1.15 -16.53
CA GLY A 60 -4.77 -1.54 -17.56
C GLY A 60 -5.58 -0.36 -18.11
N ALA A 61 -5.84 0.67 -17.29
CA ALA A 61 -6.55 1.88 -17.69
C ALA A 61 -5.64 2.98 -18.31
N GLY A 62 -4.32 2.77 -18.40
CA GLY A 62 -3.36 3.77 -18.89
C GLY A 62 -3.20 5.00 -17.98
N ARG A 63 -3.62 4.93 -16.71
CA ARG A 63 -3.71 6.06 -15.77
C ARG A 63 -2.78 5.91 -14.56
N LEU A 64 -1.48 5.83 -14.82
CA LEU A 64 -0.44 5.54 -13.82
C LEU A 64 -0.01 6.71 -12.91
N ARG A 65 -0.51 7.93 -13.15
CA ARG A 65 -0.06 9.12 -12.40
C ARG A 65 -0.37 9.04 -10.90
N TRP A 66 -1.58 8.61 -10.55
CA TRP A 66 -2.04 8.47 -9.16
C TRP A 66 -1.33 7.34 -8.37
N PRO A 67 -1.19 6.12 -8.90
CA PRO A 67 -0.50 5.05 -8.17
C PRO A 67 0.97 5.36 -7.95
N ILE A 68 1.65 5.93 -8.95
CA ILE A 68 3.05 6.32 -8.83
C ILE A 68 3.18 7.43 -7.78
N GLY A 69 2.31 8.43 -7.82
CA GLY A 69 2.29 9.49 -6.81
C GLY A 69 2.11 8.95 -5.38
N ALA A 70 1.20 8.00 -5.19
CA ALA A 70 1.00 7.36 -3.88
C ALA A 70 2.21 6.52 -3.44
N ALA A 71 2.87 5.81 -4.37
CA ALA A 71 4.08 5.05 -4.08
C ALA A 71 5.27 5.95 -3.72
N VAL A 72 5.44 7.07 -4.42
CA VAL A 72 6.45 8.10 -4.09
C VAL A 72 6.15 8.73 -2.74
N LEU A 73 4.89 9.10 -2.47
CA LEU A 73 4.49 9.63 -1.17
C LEU A 73 4.80 8.65 -0.04
N ARG A 74 4.52 7.36 -0.25
CA ARG A 74 4.88 6.29 0.69
C ARG A 74 6.38 6.29 0.98
N LEU A 75 7.20 6.38 -0.05
CA LEU A 75 8.66 6.38 0.09
C LEU A 75 9.14 7.61 0.87
N VAL A 76 8.63 8.79 0.53
CA VAL A 76 9.00 10.05 1.21
C VAL A 76 8.60 10.00 2.69
N ILE A 77 7.41 9.50 3.02
CA ILE A 77 6.97 9.36 4.41
C ILE A 77 7.84 8.36 5.16
N ALA A 78 8.07 7.16 4.61
CA ALA A 78 8.86 6.13 5.26
C ALA A 78 10.32 6.57 5.46
N ALA A 79 10.95 7.12 4.42
CA ALA A 79 12.32 7.60 4.48
C ALA A 79 12.44 8.85 5.35
N GLY A 80 11.54 9.82 5.20
CA GLY A 80 11.55 11.07 5.96
C GLY A 80 11.38 10.83 7.46
N ILE A 81 10.31 10.14 7.86
CA ILE A 81 10.07 9.82 9.27
C ILE A 81 11.18 8.89 9.80
N GLY A 82 11.62 7.91 9.01
CA GLY A 82 12.70 7.01 9.40
C GLY A 82 14.03 7.72 9.66
N ILE A 83 14.43 8.64 8.78
CA ILE A 83 15.65 9.45 8.95
C ILE A 83 15.53 10.31 10.20
N VAL A 84 14.42 11.05 10.35
CA VAL A 84 14.21 11.92 11.52
C VAL A 84 14.25 11.09 12.81
N ALA A 85 13.57 9.94 12.83
CA ALA A 85 13.55 9.05 13.98
C ALA A 85 14.95 8.57 14.37
N ILE A 86 15.75 8.13 13.41
CA ILE A 86 17.14 7.68 13.66
C ILE A 86 18.00 8.86 14.16
N ARG A 87 17.85 10.05 13.57
CA ARG A 87 18.62 11.25 13.98
C ARG A 87 18.31 11.70 15.41
N LEU A 88 17.12 11.41 15.91
CA LEU A 88 16.70 11.69 17.29
C LEU A 88 17.08 10.57 18.28
N GLY A 89 17.88 9.59 17.86
CA GLY A 89 18.27 8.44 18.70
C GLY A 89 17.21 7.34 18.76
N GLY A 90 16.21 7.37 17.88
CA GLY A 90 15.23 6.31 17.73
C GLY A 90 15.84 5.02 17.17
N GLY A 91 15.32 3.89 17.61
CA GLY A 91 15.71 2.57 17.14
C GLY A 91 14.87 2.05 15.97
N LEU A 92 14.96 0.75 15.75
CA LEU A 92 14.29 0.05 14.65
C LEU A 92 12.75 0.13 14.74
N HIS A 93 12.20 0.19 15.96
CA HIS A 93 10.76 0.28 16.18
C HIS A 93 10.14 1.51 15.52
N GLN A 94 10.81 2.66 15.59
CA GLN A 94 10.34 3.91 15.00
C GLN A 94 10.33 3.82 13.47
N VAL A 95 11.27 3.11 12.87
CA VAL A 95 11.29 2.84 11.42
C VAL A 95 10.09 1.97 11.02
N TYR A 96 9.70 1.00 11.85
CA TYR A 96 8.52 0.17 11.60
C TYR A 96 7.22 0.95 11.73
N LEU A 97 7.13 1.87 12.70
CA LEU A 97 6.01 2.80 12.81
C LEU A 97 5.93 3.74 11.61
N ALA A 98 7.07 4.28 11.16
CA ALA A 98 7.15 5.10 9.96
C ALA A 98 6.64 4.33 8.72
N GLN A 99 7.05 3.07 8.57
CA GLN A 99 6.59 2.21 7.48
C GLN A 99 5.08 1.93 7.54
N SER A 100 4.55 1.72 8.74
CA SER A 100 3.12 1.49 8.98
C SER A 100 2.28 2.73 8.63
N ALA A 101 2.74 3.91 9.07
CA ALA A 101 2.14 5.18 8.71
C ALA A 101 2.18 5.44 7.20
N ALA A 102 3.31 5.13 6.54
CA ALA A 102 3.43 5.26 5.10
C ALA A 102 2.45 4.36 4.33
N LEU A 103 2.26 3.12 4.77
CA LEU A 103 1.27 2.20 4.20
C LEU A 103 -0.16 2.73 4.37
N LEU A 104 -0.50 3.22 5.57
CA LEU A 104 -1.80 3.81 5.85
C LEU A 104 -2.08 5.02 4.95
N VAL A 105 -1.16 6.01 4.91
CA VAL A 105 -1.34 7.25 4.16
C VAL A 105 -1.43 6.98 2.66
N SER A 106 -0.55 6.12 2.12
CA SER A 106 -0.60 5.78 0.70
C SER A 106 -1.86 5.00 0.31
N GLY A 107 -2.29 4.05 1.15
CA GLY A 107 -3.53 3.29 0.92
C GLY A 107 -4.78 4.16 0.96
N VAL A 108 -4.88 5.06 1.95
CA VAL A 108 -5.97 6.04 2.03
C VAL A 108 -5.93 6.98 0.82
N GLY A 109 -4.74 7.48 0.44
CA GLY A 109 -4.57 8.34 -0.73
C GLY A 109 -5.05 7.69 -2.03
N ILE A 110 -4.73 6.41 -2.24
CA ILE A 110 -5.23 5.63 -3.39
C ILE A 110 -6.75 5.51 -3.33
N THR A 111 -7.31 5.20 -2.16
CA THR A 111 -8.77 5.07 -1.96
C THR A 111 -9.50 6.38 -2.30
N LEU A 112 -8.98 7.51 -1.81
CA LEU A 112 -9.52 8.84 -2.09
C LEU A 112 -9.40 9.19 -3.59
N ALA A 113 -8.29 8.86 -4.24
CA ALA A 113 -8.13 9.09 -5.67
C ALA A 113 -9.18 8.33 -6.49
N ILE A 114 -9.52 7.11 -6.10
CA ILE A 114 -10.59 6.33 -6.74
C ILE A 114 -11.94 6.97 -6.49
N ALA A 115 -12.23 7.34 -5.23
CA ALA A 115 -13.48 8.01 -4.85
C ALA A 115 -13.68 9.34 -5.59
N ALA A 116 -12.60 10.06 -5.92
CA ALA A 116 -12.61 11.27 -6.73
C ALA A 116 -12.84 11.02 -8.25
N GLY A 117 -13.06 9.78 -8.68
CA GLY A 117 -13.36 9.43 -10.08
C GLY A 117 -12.13 9.36 -10.99
N SER A 118 -10.91 9.33 -10.43
CA SER A 118 -9.68 9.30 -11.23
C SER A 118 -9.51 8.04 -12.08
N LEU A 119 -10.16 6.93 -11.70
CA LEU A 119 -10.04 5.63 -12.37
C LEU A 119 -10.97 5.47 -13.58
N PHE A 120 -12.21 5.99 -13.53
CA PHE A 120 -13.22 5.74 -14.58
C PHE A 120 -13.55 6.95 -15.47
N GLY A 121 -13.06 8.15 -15.16
CA GLY A 121 -13.44 9.36 -15.91
C GLY A 121 -14.93 9.70 -15.72
N ARG A 122 -15.34 10.91 -16.12
CA ARG A 122 -16.78 11.24 -16.16
C ARG A 122 -17.42 10.29 -17.19
N PRO A 123 -18.56 9.64 -16.90
CA PRO A 123 -19.25 8.80 -17.88
C PRO A 123 -19.53 9.66 -19.11
N GLY A 124 -18.76 9.47 -20.18
CA GLY A 124 -19.05 10.07 -21.47
C GLY A 124 -20.32 9.39 -21.97
N TRP A 125 -21.36 10.17 -22.20
CA TRP A 125 -22.60 9.66 -22.78
C TRP A 125 -22.26 8.94 -24.10
N PRO A 126 -22.80 7.73 -24.35
CA PRO A 126 -22.56 7.04 -25.62
C PRO A 126 -23.05 7.93 -26.76
N ARG A 127 -22.13 8.41 -27.61
CA ARG A 127 -22.49 9.13 -28.83
C ARG A 127 -23.29 8.15 -29.70
N ARG A 128 -24.53 8.50 -30.03
CA ARG A 128 -25.34 7.68 -30.93
C ARG A 128 -24.67 7.74 -32.30
N THR A 129 -24.63 6.59 -32.97
CA THR A 129 -24.13 6.42 -34.35
C THR A 129 -24.77 7.34 -35.39
N ALA A 130 -25.87 8.02 -35.06
CA ALA A 130 -26.51 9.02 -35.91
C ALA A 130 -25.62 10.24 -36.20
N ASP A 131 -24.74 10.63 -35.27
CA ASP A 131 -23.88 11.81 -35.43
C ASP A 131 -22.74 11.55 -36.44
N ALA A 132 -22.38 10.28 -36.68
CA ALA A 132 -21.31 9.91 -37.61
C ALA A 132 -21.75 9.91 -39.08
N VAL A 133 -23.06 9.95 -39.35
CA VAL A 133 -23.62 9.94 -40.71
C VAL A 133 -23.89 11.37 -41.22
N VAL A 134 -23.99 12.36 -40.34
CA VAL A 134 -24.21 13.77 -40.72
C VAL A 134 -22.89 14.45 -41.13
N ASP A 135 -21.74 13.92 -40.72
CA ASP A 135 -20.41 14.45 -41.02
C ASP A 135 -19.70 13.74 -42.21
N ALA A 136 -20.42 12.91 -42.99
CA ALA A 136 -19.91 12.18 -44.16
C ALA A 136 -20.58 12.64 -45.46
#